data_AF-A0A8S2XMX4-F1
#
_entry.id   AF-A0A8S2XMX4-F1
#
_cell.length_a   1.000
_cell.length_b   1.000
_cell.length_c   1.000
_cell.angle_alpha   90.00
_cell.angle_beta   90.00
_cell.angle_gamma   90.00
#
_symmetry.space_group_name_H-M   'P 1'
#
loop_
_entity.id
_entity.type
_entity.pdbx_description
1 polymer ?
#
loop_
_entity_poly.entity_id
_entity_poly.type
_entity_poly.pdbx_seq_one_letter_code
_entity_poly.pdbx_strand_id
1 'polypeptide(L)' 'KENIPVHEVTEGDMMHLTVEKPTTVNLSDIKLYKNNQPLLTSKNIHTETTSPTTLDIKFSPVELIDCGYYSISIRDQIQP' A
#
# COMPACT_ATOMS: atom_id res chain seq x y z
N LYS A 1 21.53 1.76 -6.43
CA LYS A 1 20.56 2.47 -5.57
C LYS A 1 19.21 2.28 -6.25
N GLU A 2 18.32 1.48 -5.67
CA GLU A 2 16.93 1.42 -6.14
C GLU A 2 16.28 2.78 -5.91
N ASN A 3 15.54 3.26 -6.90
CA ASN A 3 14.87 4.55 -6.83
C ASN A 3 13.50 4.34 -6.19
N ILE A 4 13.45 4.43 -4.86
CA ILE A 4 12.22 4.27 -4.09
C ILE A 4 11.36 5.53 -4.28
N PRO A 5 10.10 5.41 -4.73
CA PRO A 5 9.22 6.56 -4.88
C PRO A 5 8.92 7.20 -3.52
N VAL A 6 9.00 8.53 -3.45
CA VAL A 6 8.71 9.31 -2.25
C VAL A 6 7.42 10.08 -2.46
N HIS A 7 6.48 9.97 -1.52
CA HIS A 7 5.23 10.71 -1.50
C HIS A 7 5.23 11.62 -0.26
N GLU A 8 5.20 12.93 -0.48
CA GLU A 8 5.04 13.93 0.58
C GLU A 8 3.56 14.31 0.69
N VAL A 9 3.01 14.25 1.90
CA VAL A 9 1.60 14.54 2.20
C VAL A 9 1.50 15.31 3.52
N THR A 10 0.40 16.04 3.71
CA THR A 10 0.10 16.76 4.95
C THR A 10 -0.81 15.91 5.84
N GLU A 11 -0.65 16.02 7.16
CA GLU A 11 -1.58 15.38 8.10
C GLU A 11 -3.02 15.87 7.84
N GLY A 12 -3.97 14.93 7.78
CA GLY A 12 -5.35 15.18 7.39
C GLY A 12 -5.64 14.99 5.89
N ASP A 13 -4.62 14.89 5.04
CA ASP A 13 -4.82 14.61 3.62
C ASP A 13 -5.41 13.22 3.37
N MET A 14 -6.04 13.06 2.22
CA MET A 14 -6.40 11.76 1.67
C MET A 14 -5.36 11.39 0.60
N MET A 15 -4.75 10.21 0.72
CA MET A 15 -3.78 9.72 -0.25
C MET A 15 -4.25 8.42 -0.86
N HIS A 16 -4.21 8.31 -2.18
CA HIS A 16 -4.52 7.08 -2.92
C HIS A 16 -3.29 6.66 -3.72
N LEU A 17 -2.89 5.39 -3.58
CA LEU A 17 -1.85 4.76 -4.39
C LEU A 17 -2.49 3.63 -5.20
N THR A 18 -2.04 3.47 -6.44
CA THR A 18 -2.45 2.38 -7.32
C THR A 18 -1.28 1.47 -7.61
N VAL A 19 -1.52 0.16 -7.53
CA VAL A 19 -0.53 -0.88 -7.81
C VAL A 19 -1.08 -1.82 -8.86
N GLU A 20 -0.27 -2.12 -9.88
CA GLU A 20 -0.59 -3.13 -10.87
C GLU A 20 -0.33 -4.53 -10.31
N LYS A 21 -1.27 -5.44 -10.54
CA LYS A 21 -1.16 -6.85 -10.14
C LYS A 21 -1.55 -7.78 -11.28
N PRO A 22 -1.01 -9.01 -11.32
CA PRO A 22 -1.50 -10.03 -12.24
C PRO A 22 -2.98 -10.37 -11.97
N THR A 23 -3.74 -10.67 -13.03
CA THR A 23 -5.18 -11.03 -12.94
C THR A 23 -5.46 -12.25 -12.08
N THR A 24 -4.47 -13.12 -11.90
CA THR A 24 -4.59 -14.36 -11.14
C THR A 24 -4.33 -14.17 -9.64
N VAL A 25 -3.98 -12.96 -9.20
CA VAL A 25 -3.71 -12.62 -7.79
C VAL A 25 -4.99 -12.07 -7.15
N ASN A 26 -5.45 -12.72 -6.09
CA ASN A 26 -6.55 -12.23 -5.27
C ASN A 26 -6.05 -11.31 -4.16
N LEU A 27 -6.93 -10.50 -3.58
CA LEU A 27 -6.58 -9.60 -2.47
C LEU A 27 -5.97 -10.35 -1.27
N SER A 28 -6.38 -11.59 -1.02
CA SER A 28 -5.84 -12.45 0.05
C SER A 28 -4.37 -12.84 -0.15
N ASP A 29 -3.87 -12.77 -1.38
CA ASP A 29 -2.48 -13.12 -1.73
C ASP A 29 -1.53 -11.91 -1.61
N ILE A 30 -2.10 -10.75 -1.24
CA ILE A 30 -1.40 -9.47 -1.16
C ILE A 30 -1.17 -9.13 0.31
N LYS A 31 0.06 -8.77 0.65
CA LYS A 31 0.43 -8.32 1.99
C LYS A 31 1.06 -6.95 1.92
N LEU A 32 0.52 -6.02 2.69
CA LEU A 32 1.11 -4.70 2.88
C LEU A 32 2.05 -4.73 4.08
N TYR A 33 3.19 -4.08 3.94
CA TYR A 33 4.19 -3.93 4.99
C TYR A 33 4.46 -2.46 5.22
N LYS A 34 4.77 -2.15 6.47
CA LYS A 34 5.27 -0.84 6.88
C LYS A 34 6.54 -1.04 7.69
N ASN A 35 7.61 -0.36 7.32
CA ASN A 35 8.92 -0.47 7.96
C ASN A 35 9.37 -1.94 8.12
N ASN A 36 9.19 -2.72 7.05
CA ASN A 36 9.49 -4.17 6.98
C ASN A 36 8.66 -5.07 7.93
N GLN A 37 7.55 -4.57 8.49
CA GLN A 37 6.64 -5.36 9.33
C GLN A 37 5.27 -5.51 8.64
N PRO A 38 4.61 -6.68 8.76
CA PRO A 38 3.27 -6.86 8.21
C PRO A 38 2.28 -5.85 8.79
N LEU A 39 1.59 -5.12 7.92
CA LEU A 39 0.53 -4.21 8.32
C LEU A 39 -0.79 -5.00 8.41
N LEU A 40 -1.05 -5.59 9.58
CA LEU A 40 -2.22 -6.46 9.79
C LEU A 40 -3.52 -5.69 9.94
N THR A 41 -3.47 -4.50 10.56
CA THR A 41 -4.62 -3.63 10.80
C THR A 41 -4.17 -2.19 10.81
N SER A 42 -4.81 -1.34 10.01
CA SER A 42 -4.73 0.11 10.15
C SER A 42 -6.14 0.67 10.06
N LYS A 43 -6.47 1.60 10.96
CA LYS A 43 -7.77 2.25 10.98
C LYS A 43 -7.99 3.13 9.74
N ASN A 44 -6.92 3.71 9.23
CA ASN A 44 -6.98 4.74 8.19
C ASN A 44 -6.48 4.24 6.83
N ILE A 45 -5.87 3.04 6.78
CA ILE A 45 -5.33 2.45 5.54
C ILE A 45 -6.21 1.29 5.10
N HIS A 46 -6.79 1.43 3.91
CA HIS A 46 -7.68 0.44 3.31
C HIS A 46 -7.13 0.00 1.97
N THR A 47 -7.26 -1.29 1.66
CA THR A 47 -6.85 -1.87 0.37
C THR A 47 -8.04 -2.50 -0.32
N GLU A 48 -8.25 -2.18 -1.59
CA GLU A 48 -9.34 -2.76 -2.38
C GLU A 48 -8.91 -3.03 -3.81
N THR A 49 -9.51 -4.05 -4.43
CA THR A 49 -9.28 -4.35 -5.85
C THR A 49 -10.32 -3.61 -6.68
N THR A 50 -9.88 -2.61 -7.43
CA THR A 50 -10.75 -1.79 -8.32
C THR A 50 -10.92 -2.41 -9.71
N SER A 51 -9.96 -3.24 -10.13
CA SER A 51 -10.04 -4.03 -11.36
C SER A 51 -9.28 -5.35 -11.20
N PRO A 52 -9.45 -6.33 -12.10
CA PRO A 52 -8.66 -7.58 -12.06
C PRO A 52 -7.15 -7.35 -12.00
N THR A 53 -6.65 -6.23 -12.53
CA THR A 53 -5.22 -5.90 -12.61
C THR A 53 -4.78 -4.75 -11.71
N THR A 54 -5.69 -4.17 -10.91
CA THR A 54 -5.39 -2.95 -10.15
C THR A 54 -5.82 -3.11 -8.70
N LEU A 55 -4.91 -2.76 -7.80
CA LEU A 55 -5.15 -2.61 -6.38
C LEU A 55 -5.04 -1.13 -6.01
N ASP A 56 -6.02 -0.62 -5.28
CA ASP A 56 -5.99 0.71 -4.68
C ASP A 56 -5.64 0.58 -3.20
N ILE A 57 -4.73 1.43 -2.73
CA ILE A 57 -4.37 1.61 -1.32
C ILE A 57 -4.76 3.04 -0.93
N LYS A 58 -5.70 3.17 0.00
CA LYS A 58 -6.29 4.44 0.41
C LYS A 58 -5.92 4.76 1.86
N PHE A 59 -5.44 5.97 2.08
CA PHE A 59 -5.15 6.55 3.39
C PHE A 59 -6.19 7.64 3.65
N SER A 60 -6.99 7.52 4.70
CA SER A 60 -8.08 8.45 4.98
C SER A 60 -8.47 8.50 6.47
N PRO A 61 -8.19 9.61 7.18
CA PRO A 61 -7.17 10.62 6.88
C PRO A 61 -5.75 10.10 7.17
N VAL A 62 -4.74 10.66 6.50
CA VAL A 62 -3.33 10.41 6.86
C VAL A 62 -3.03 11.03 8.22
N GLU A 63 -2.45 10.25 9.14
CA GLU A 63 -1.96 10.72 10.44
C GLU A 63 -0.42 10.71 10.48
N LEU A 64 0.20 11.44 11.40
CA LEU A 64 1.67 11.39 11.57
C LEU A 64 2.19 9.96 11.81
N ILE A 65 1.40 9.13 12.49
CA ILE A 65 1.76 7.74 12.72
C ILE A 65 1.83 6.93 11.43
N ASP A 66 1.20 7.37 10.33
CA ASP A 66 1.21 6.72 9.02
C ASP A 66 2.51 6.95 8.26
N CYS A 67 3.39 7.85 8.71
CA CYS A 67 4.70 8.05 8.10
C CYS A 67 5.57 6.77 8.16
N GLY A 68 6.25 6.46 7.06
CA GLY A 68 7.19 5.34 6.99
C GLY A 68 7.41 4.83 5.58
N TYR A 69 8.24 3.78 5.51
CA TYR A 69 8.47 3.05 4.28
C TYR A 69 7.38 1.98 4.13
N TYR A 70 6.65 2.02 3.02
CA TYR A 70 5.67 1.00 2.67
C TYR A 70 6.26 0.07 1.62
N SER A 71 5.81 -1.17 1.64
CA SER A 71 6.09 -2.11 0.57
C SER A 71 4.98 -3.14 0.46
N ILE A 72 4.70 -3.60 -0.75
CA ILE A 72 3.68 -4.58 -1.04
C ILE A 72 4.31 -5.89 -1.49
N SER A 73 3.86 -7.01 -0.95
CA SER A 73 4.24 -8.34 -1.42
C SER A 73 3.11 -8.93 -2.24
N ILE A 74 3.41 -9.27 -3.50
CA ILE A 74 2.50 -9.93 -4.43
C ILE A 74 3.18 -11.24 -4.85
N ARG A 75 2.66 -12.40 -4.39
CA ARG A 75 3.27 -13.73 -4.66
C ARG A 75 4.78 -13.76 -4.44
N ASP A 76 5.20 -13.33 -3.25
CA ASP A 76 6.60 -13.29 -2.81
C ASP A 76 7.51 -12.31 -3.57
N GLN A 77 6.97 -11.48 -4.46
CA GLN A 77 7.67 -10.32 -5.01
C GLN A 77 7.32 -9.07 -4.21
N ILE A 78 8.35 -8.43 -3.63
CA ILE A 78 8.19 -7.21 -2.85
C ILE A 78 8.45 -6.00 -3.75
N GLN A 79 7.53 -5.03 -3.71
CA GLN A 79 7.64 -3.75 -4.41
C GLN A 79 7.56 -2.60 -3.39
N PRO A 80 8.44 -1.58 -3.48
CA PRO A 80 8.38 -0.37 -2.67
C PRO A 80 7.22 0.55 -3.07
#